data_AF-A0A7V8Z887-F1
#
_entry.id   AF-A0A7V8Z887-F1
#
_cell.length_a   1.000
_cell.length_b   1.000
_cell.length_c   1.000
_cell.angle_alpha   90.00
_cell.angle_beta   90.00
_cell.angle_gamma   90.00
#
_symmetry.space_group_name_H-M   'P 1'
#
loop_
_entity.id
_entity.type
_entity.pdbx_description
1 polymer ?
#
loop_
_entity_poly.entity_id
_entity_poly.type
_entity_poly.pdbx_seq_one_letter_code
_entity_poly.pdbx_strand_id
1 'polypeptide(L)'
;MARREELTNEQWTLIEPLFDKPSTVTTRGRPRRDEREVLNGVLWILRSGARWCDLPDRFPPYQTCHRRFQEWVRDGRLKRVLETLAEDLRTRGGLDLSECFIDGTFVVAKKGAQKFGKTKRGKGTKLMAVADRSGLPLAVHTENASPHEVRLVRKTLVERFTDESPERLIGDKAYDSDPLDAELAEVGIEFHAPHKANRKRAITQDGRKLRRYQRRWKVERLFAWLQNYRRILVRYEYHDDNYLGFVHLGCMMILLRAYF
;
A
#
# COMPACT_ATOMS: atom_id res chain seq x y z
N MET A 1 11.82 -10.37 24.64
CA MET A 1 11.06 -9.22 24.14
C MET A 1 11.58 -8.86 22.77
N ALA A 2 10.74 -8.81 21.74
CA ALA A 2 11.15 -8.35 20.42
C ALA A 2 11.64 -6.89 20.51
N ARG A 3 12.70 -6.54 19.77
CA ARG A 3 13.04 -5.12 19.62
C ARG A 3 11.85 -4.42 18.95
N ARG A 4 11.62 -3.13 19.21
CA ARG A 4 10.52 -2.33 18.61
C ARG A 4 10.44 -2.41 17.07
N GLU A 5 11.52 -2.88 16.46
CA GLU A 5 11.72 -3.01 15.02
C GLU A 5 11.44 -4.44 14.48
N GLU A 6 11.06 -5.40 15.30
CA GLU A 6 10.83 -6.78 14.87
C GLU A 6 9.36 -7.17 15.08
N LEU A 7 8.89 -8.16 14.32
CA LEU A 7 7.55 -8.72 14.52
C LEU A 7 7.46 -9.37 15.90
N THR A 8 6.38 -9.08 16.62
CA THR A 8 6.06 -9.82 17.85
C THR A 8 5.69 -11.26 17.51
N ASN A 9 5.60 -12.12 18.52
CA ASN A 9 5.19 -13.51 18.30
C ASN A 9 3.75 -13.56 17.79
N GLU A 10 2.87 -12.74 18.36
CA GLU A 10 1.46 -12.64 18.02
C GLU A 10 1.29 -12.17 16.57
N GLN A 11 2.05 -11.15 16.15
CA GLN A 11 2.05 -10.68 14.76
C GLN A 11 2.56 -11.74 13.80
N TRP A 12 3.62 -12.47 14.18
CA TRP A 12 4.16 -13.54 13.34
C TRP A 12 3.15 -14.68 13.18
N THR A 13 2.51 -15.12 14.26
CA THR A 13 1.50 -16.19 14.22
C THR A 13 0.36 -15.90 13.24
N LEU A 14 -0.04 -14.63 13.08
CA LEU A 14 -1.09 -14.25 12.13
C LEU A 14 -0.68 -14.47 10.66
N ILE A 15 0.60 -14.24 10.32
CA ILE A 15 1.06 -14.23 8.92
C ILE A 15 1.92 -15.45 8.57
N GLU A 16 2.48 -16.16 9.54
CA GLU A 16 3.33 -17.33 9.38
C GLU A 16 2.75 -18.38 8.42
N PRO A 17 1.45 -18.72 8.45
CA PRO A 17 0.87 -19.71 7.53
C PRO A 17 0.98 -19.34 6.04
N LEU A 18 1.22 -18.05 5.73
CA LEU A 18 1.34 -17.53 4.37
C LEU A 18 2.79 -17.53 3.85
N PHE A 19 3.75 -17.90 4.69
CA PHE A 19 5.15 -18.09 4.31
C PHE A 19 5.47 -19.57 4.15
N ASP A 20 6.42 -19.88 3.27
CA ASP A 20 6.82 -21.26 3.05
C ASP A 20 7.45 -21.81 4.35
N LYS A 21 6.97 -22.96 4.82
CA LYS A 21 7.74 -23.72 5.81
C LYS A 21 9.09 -24.09 5.17
N PRO A 22 10.21 -23.98 5.90
CA PRO A 22 11.49 -24.43 5.38
C PRO A 22 11.34 -25.88 4.94
N SER A 23 11.59 -26.14 3.65
CA SER A 23 11.56 -27.51 3.13
C SER A 23 12.59 -28.32 3.92
N THR A 24 12.13 -29.39 4.56
CA THR A 24 12.97 -30.40 5.21
C THR A 24 13.66 -31.31 4.18
N VAL A 25 13.39 -31.10 2.88
CA VAL A 25 13.79 -31.95 1.76
C VAL A 25 14.76 -31.19 0.87
N THR A 26 15.96 -30.91 1.39
CA THR A 26 17.09 -30.62 0.53
C THR A 26 18.19 -31.62 0.84
N THR A 27 18.27 -32.68 0.03
CA THR A 27 19.40 -33.64 0.02
C THR A 27 20.71 -33.00 -0.45
N ARG A 28 20.71 -31.73 -0.87
CA ARG A 28 21.90 -30.97 -1.27
C ARG A 28 21.70 -29.46 -1.08
N GLY A 29 22.71 -28.77 -0.51
CA GLY A 29 22.73 -27.32 -0.32
C GLY A 29 22.55 -26.85 1.14
N ARG A 30 22.84 -25.56 1.41
CA ARG A 30 22.64 -24.97 2.75
C ARG A 30 21.12 -24.83 3.01
N PRO A 31 20.63 -25.24 4.20
CA PRO A 31 19.22 -25.08 4.57
C PRO A 31 18.74 -23.64 4.39
N ARG A 32 17.44 -23.49 4.07
CA ARG A 32 16.81 -22.17 4.00
C ARG A 32 16.91 -21.48 5.36
N ARG A 33 17.08 -20.15 5.32
CA ARG A 33 17.01 -19.32 6.53
C ARG A 33 15.55 -19.21 6.98
N ASP A 34 15.38 -18.95 8.27
CA ASP A 34 14.07 -18.73 8.85
C ASP A 34 13.37 -17.53 8.21
N GLU A 35 12.11 -17.70 7.79
CA GLU A 35 11.37 -16.67 7.05
C GLU A 35 11.08 -15.45 7.92
N ARG A 36 10.90 -15.61 9.25
CA ARG A 36 10.69 -14.50 10.17
C ARG A 36 11.97 -13.67 10.32
N GLU A 37 13.13 -14.32 10.46
CA GLU A 37 14.42 -13.63 10.50
C GLU A 37 14.67 -12.82 9.23
N VAL A 38 14.39 -13.43 8.06
CA VAL A 38 14.49 -12.78 6.75
C VAL A 38 13.54 -11.57 6.68
N LEU A 39 12.26 -11.76 7.04
CA LEU A 39 11.26 -10.69 7.02
C LEU A 39 11.63 -9.55 7.97
N ASN A 40 12.13 -9.85 9.17
CA ASN A 40 12.62 -8.84 10.11
C ASN A 40 13.78 -8.03 9.52
N GLY A 41 14.70 -8.67 8.77
CA GLY A 41 15.76 -7.97 8.05
C GLY A 41 15.21 -7.02 6.96
N VAL A 42 14.21 -7.46 6.20
CA VAL A 42 13.54 -6.62 5.18
C VAL A 42 12.76 -5.46 5.83
N LEU A 43 12.08 -5.71 6.95
CA LEU A 43 11.36 -4.69 7.72
C LEU A 43 12.32 -3.66 8.35
N TRP A 44 13.54 -4.07 8.67
CA TRP A 44 14.59 -3.13 9.08
C TRP A 44 14.95 -2.19 7.92
N ILE A 45 15.16 -2.71 6.71
CA ILE A 45 15.41 -1.90 5.50
C ILE A 45 14.24 -0.96 5.21
N LEU A 46 13.00 -1.44 5.33
CA LEU A 46 11.78 -0.64 5.16
C LEU A 46 11.79 0.60 6.09
N ARG A 47 12.07 0.39 7.37
CA ARG A 47 12.08 1.46 8.38
C ARG A 47 13.27 2.40 8.24
N SER A 48 14.48 1.85 8.09
CA SER A 48 15.72 2.63 8.10
C SER A 48 15.95 3.38 6.79
N GLY A 49 15.47 2.83 5.66
CA GLY A 49 15.77 3.31 4.32
C GLY A 49 17.20 2.99 3.85
N ALA A 50 18.00 2.29 4.67
CA ALA A 50 19.41 2.04 4.43
C ALA A 50 19.65 1.18 3.18
N ARG A 51 20.88 1.22 2.62
CA ARG A 51 21.23 0.36 1.49
C ARG A 51 21.20 -1.10 1.96
N TRP A 52 20.92 -2.02 1.05
CA TRP A 52 20.90 -3.44 1.38
C TRP A 52 22.23 -3.93 1.97
N CYS A 53 23.36 -3.44 1.46
CA CYS A 53 24.70 -3.76 1.99
C CYS A 53 24.95 -3.29 3.44
N ASP A 54 24.13 -2.36 3.95
CA ASP A 54 24.25 -1.84 5.31
C ASP A 54 23.31 -2.59 6.28
N LEU A 55 22.69 -3.69 5.84
CA LEU A 55 21.87 -4.53 6.71
C LEU A 55 22.75 -5.11 7.84
N PRO A 56 22.39 -4.92 9.12
CA PRO A 56 23.20 -5.39 10.23
C PRO A 56 23.37 -6.92 10.27
N ASP A 57 24.55 -7.39 10.68
CA ASP A 57 24.94 -8.81 10.71
C ASP A 57 24.10 -9.70 11.65
N ARG A 58 23.27 -9.09 12.51
CA ARG A 58 22.28 -9.84 13.32
C ARG A 58 21.16 -10.46 12.47
N PHE A 59 20.94 -9.98 11.26
CA PHE A 59 19.98 -10.53 10.32
C PHE A 59 20.67 -11.49 9.33
N PRO A 60 19.91 -12.33 8.63
CA PRO A 60 20.46 -13.11 7.52
C PRO A 60 21.17 -12.20 6.50
N PRO A 61 22.21 -12.70 5.80
CA PRO A 61 22.98 -11.90 4.84
C PRO A 61 22.08 -11.14 3.86
N TYR A 62 22.40 -9.89 3.57
CA TYR A 62 21.50 -9.01 2.79
C TYR A 62 21.12 -9.60 1.43
N GLN A 63 22.00 -10.37 0.79
CA GLN A 63 21.70 -11.04 -0.47
C GLN A 63 20.56 -12.05 -0.32
N THR A 64 20.50 -12.73 0.83
CA THR A 64 19.40 -13.66 1.16
C THR A 64 18.11 -12.89 1.40
N CYS A 65 18.16 -11.83 2.22
CA CYS A 65 17.00 -10.99 2.50
C CYS A 65 16.42 -10.35 1.23
N HIS A 66 17.29 -9.76 0.40
CA HIS A 66 16.89 -9.13 -0.86
C HIS A 66 16.30 -10.16 -1.84
N ARG A 67 16.95 -11.32 -2.01
CA ARG A 67 16.43 -12.37 -2.90
C ARG A 67 15.06 -12.87 -2.47
N ARG A 68 14.85 -13.16 -1.18
CA ARG A 68 13.55 -13.60 -0.65
C ARG A 68 12.48 -12.52 -0.80
N PHE A 69 12.82 -11.26 -0.50
CA PHE A 69 11.93 -10.14 -0.76
C PHE A 69 11.47 -10.09 -2.22
N GLN A 70 12.40 -10.20 -3.18
CA GLN A 70 12.06 -10.20 -4.60
C GLN A 70 11.21 -11.42 -5.01
N GLU A 71 11.43 -12.58 -4.40
CA GLU A 71 10.58 -13.76 -4.61
C GLU A 71 9.15 -13.52 -4.12
N TRP A 72 8.97 -12.98 -2.91
CA TRP A 72 7.65 -12.64 -2.35
C TRP A 72 6.93 -11.53 -3.11
N VAL A 73 7.68 -10.62 -3.74
CA VAL A 73 7.11 -9.61 -4.63
C VAL A 73 6.64 -10.26 -5.93
N ARG A 74 7.48 -11.09 -6.55
CA ARG A 74 7.19 -11.70 -7.85
C ARG A 74 6.02 -12.68 -7.80
N ASP A 75 5.89 -13.44 -6.71
CA ASP A 75 4.82 -14.42 -6.53
C ASP A 75 3.56 -13.82 -5.86
N GLY A 76 3.51 -12.50 -5.67
CA GLY A 76 2.38 -11.78 -5.09
C GLY A 76 2.10 -12.10 -3.61
N ARG A 77 3.02 -12.75 -2.89
CA ARG A 77 2.81 -13.17 -1.49
C ARG A 77 2.52 -12.01 -0.56
N LEU A 78 3.21 -10.88 -0.72
CA LEU A 78 2.95 -9.70 0.12
C LEU A 78 1.52 -9.16 -0.04
N LYS A 79 0.96 -9.23 -1.25
CA LYS A 79 -0.44 -8.86 -1.50
C LYS A 79 -1.40 -9.85 -0.83
N ARG A 80 -1.15 -11.16 -0.96
CA ARG A 80 -1.94 -12.21 -0.29
C ARG A 80 -1.97 -12.08 1.24
N VAL A 81 -0.85 -11.64 1.83
CA VAL A 81 -0.80 -11.31 3.27
C VAL A 81 -1.73 -10.15 3.60
N LEU A 82 -1.72 -9.09 2.80
CA LEU A 82 -2.64 -7.96 2.99
C LEU A 82 -4.09 -8.37 2.81
N GLU A 83 -4.38 -9.18 1.79
CA GLU A 83 -5.73 -9.69 1.53
C GLU A 83 -6.25 -10.50 2.73
N THR A 84 -5.43 -11.40 3.27
CA THR A 84 -5.80 -12.20 4.44
C THR A 84 -6.05 -11.34 5.68
N LEU A 85 -5.17 -10.36 5.96
CA LEU A 85 -5.30 -9.47 7.12
C LEU A 85 -6.49 -8.52 6.99
N ALA A 86 -6.70 -7.94 5.81
CA ALA A 86 -7.79 -7.00 5.58
C ALA A 86 -9.15 -7.71 5.64
N GLU A 87 -9.26 -8.92 5.10
CA GLU A 87 -10.50 -9.70 5.12
C GLU A 87 -10.87 -10.18 6.54
N ASP A 88 -9.89 -10.63 7.32
CA ASP A 88 -10.12 -10.99 8.72
C ASP A 88 -10.48 -9.76 9.57
N LEU A 89 -9.80 -8.61 9.39
CA LEU A 89 -10.20 -7.36 10.05
C LEU A 89 -11.61 -6.92 9.65
N ARG A 90 -11.99 -7.06 8.39
CA ARG A 90 -13.35 -6.75 7.90
C ARG A 90 -14.39 -7.62 8.58
N THR A 91 -14.17 -8.93 8.63
CA THR A 91 -15.09 -9.89 9.29
C THR A 91 -15.25 -9.59 10.78
N ARG A 92 -14.21 -9.11 11.44
CA ARG A 92 -14.24 -8.70 12.86
C ARG A 92 -14.80 -7.28 13.08
N GLY A 93 -15.17 -6.55 12.02
CA GLY A 93 -15.63 -5.16 12.09
C GLY A 93 -14.53 -4.13 12.36
N GLY A 94 -13.25 -4.51 12.23
CA GLY A 94 -12.09 -3.63 12.36
C GLY A 94 -11.79 -2.81 11.09
N LEU A 95 -12.30 -3.22 9.94
CA LEU A 95 -12.17 -2.52 8.66
C LEU A 95 -13.56 -2.17 8.10
N ASP A 96 -13.84 -0.86 7.95
CA ASP A 96 -15.17 -0.33 7.60
C ASP A 96 -15.18 0.24 6.17
N LEU A 97 -15.88 -0.48 5.28
CA LEU A 97 -16.00 -0.19 3.85
C LEU A 97 -17.16 0.76 3.49
N SER A 98 -17.96 1.22 4.47
CA SER A 98 -19.12 2.09 4.22
C SER A 98 -18.75 3.49 3.74
N GLU A 99 -17.52 3.93 4.04
CA GLU A 99 -16.97 5.24 3.73
C GLU A 99 -15.44 5.16 3.62
N CYS A 100 -14.92 5.13 2.40
CA CYS A 100 -13.48 5.07 2.12
C CYS A 100 -12.96 6.34 1.46
N PHE A 101 -11.65 6.59 1.58
CA PHE A 101 -11.00 7.81 1.10
C PHE A 101 -9.85 7.46 0.15
N ILE A 102 -9.81 8.08 -1.03
CA ILE A 102 -8.73 7.92 -1.98
C ILE A 102 -7.93 9.21 -2.13
N ASP A 103 -6.62 9.07 -2.18
CA ASP A 103 -5.73 10.16 -2.57
C ASP A 103 -4.45 9.61 -3.21
N GLY A 104 -3.70 10.49 -3.86
CA GLY A 104 -2.46 10.20 -4.55
C GLY A 104 -1.30 11.03 -3.99
N THR A 105 -0.11 10.44 -3.93
CA THR A 105 1.12 11.18 -3.62
C THR A 105 2.21 10.90 -4.64
N PHE A 106 3.12 11.85 -4.79
CA PHE A 106 4.27 11.73 -5.68
C PHE A 106 5.53 11.38 -4.89
N VAL A 107 6.17 10.28 -5.29
CA VAL A 107 7.40 9.80 -4.67
C VAL A 107 8.57 9.95 -5.63
N VAL A 108 9.60 10.68 -5.18
CA VAL A 108 10.82 10.94 -5.98
C VAL A 108 11.63 9.66 -6.13
N ALA A 109 12.05 9.35 -7.36
CA ALA A 109 12.90 8.19 -7.66
C ALA A 109 14.36 8.62 -7.88
N LYS A 110 15.28 8.18 -7.00
CA LYS A 110 16.68 8.66 -7.00
C LYS A 110 17.63 7.88 -7.91
N LYS A 111 17.41 6.57 -8.11
CA LYS A 111 18.23 5.72 -8.99
C LYS A 111 17.71 5.61 -10.43
N GLY A 112 16.65 6.36 -10.71
CA GLY A 112 15.77 6.04 -11.80
C GLY A 112 14.86 4.83 -11.59
N ALA A 113 13.91 4.62 -12.48
CA ALA A 113 12.79 3.70 -12.38
C ALA A 113 12.48 3.08 -13.75
N GLN A 114 12.06 1.83 -13.81
CA GLN A 114 11.76 1.15 -15.07
C GLN A 114 10.56 1.76 -15.82
N LYS A 115 9.59 2.36 -15.11
CA LYS A 115 8.52 3.18 -15.70
C LYS A 115 8.61 4.61 -15.18
N PHE A 116 8.93 5.56 -16.04
CA PHE A 116 8.97 6.98 -15.66
C PHE A 116 7.98 7.83 -16.41
N GLY A 117 7.40 8.78 -15.68
CA GLY A 117 6.88 10.03 -16.21
C GLY A 117 7.76 11.19 -15.76
N LYS A 118 7.97 12.19 -16.61
CA LYS A 118 8.51 13.48 -16.19
C LYS A 118 7.34 14.35 -15.74
N THR A 119 7.37 14.86 -14.51
CA THR A 119 6.42 15.89 -14.06
C THR A 119 7.14 17.17 -13.67
N LYS A 120 6.40 18.25 -13.40
CA LYS A 120 6.95 19.49 -12.83
C LYS A 120 7.70 19.26 -11.50
N ARG A 121 7.39 18.17 -10.78
CA ARG A 121 8.03 17.78 -9.50
C ARG A 121 9.25 16.85 -9.67
N GLY A 122 9.59 16.46 -10.90
CA GLY A 122 10.73 15.60 -11.22
C GLY A 122 10.36 14.21 -11.73
N LYS A 123 11.35 13.31 -11.78
CA LYS A 123 11.18 11.88 -12.11
C LYS A 123 10.73 11.11 -10.87
N GLY A 124 9.65 10.36 -10.97
CA GLY A 124 9.11 9.64 -9.82
C GLY A 124 7.92 8.76 -10.14
N THR A 125 7.28 8.29 -9.08
CA THR A 125 6.16 7.35 -9.09
C THR A 125 4.98 7.99 -8.39
N LYS A 126 3.79 7.83 -8.95
CA LYS A 126 2.55 8.12 -8.24
C LYS A 126 2.20 6.91 -7.40
N LEU A 127 2.04 7.15 -6.10
CA LEU A 127 1.49 6.17 -5.18
C LEU A 127 0.06 6.59 -4.85
N MET A 128 -0.89 5.79 -5.31
CA MET A 128 -2.30 5.90 -4.97
C MET A 128 -2.58 5.01 -3.77
N ALA A 129 -3.42 5.47 -2.84
CA ALA A 129 -3.88 4.68 -1.73
C ALA A 129 -5.36 4.93 -1.44
N VAL A 130 -6.06 3.87 -1.05
CA VAL A 130 -7.40 3.94 -0.48
C VAL A 130 -7.30 3.59 0.99
N ALA A 131 -7.88 4.43 1.83
CA ALA A 131 -8.02 4.19 3.26
C ALA A 131 -9.48 3.91 3.60
N ASP A 132 -9.73 3.00 4.54
CA ASP A 132 -11.05 2.76 5.11
C ASP A 132 -11.50 3.95 5.98
N ARG A 133 -12.69 3.84 6.58
CA ARG A 133 -13.25 4.89 7.45
C ARG A 133 -12.37 5.21 8.67
N SER A 134 -11.66 4.21 9.17
CA SER A 134 -10.72 4.31 10.28
C SER A 134 -9.33 4.80 9.86
N GLY A 135 -9.03 4.88 8.56
CA GLY A 135 -7.74 5.27 8.01
C GLY A 135 -6.76 4.10 7.79
N LEU A 136 -7.23 2.86 7.88
CA LEU A 136 -6.47 1.64 7.57
C LEU A 136 -6.35 1.45 6.05
N PRO A 137 -5.25 0.87 5.55
CA PRO A 137 -5.05 0.67 4.13
C PRO A 137 -6.02 -0.37 3.57
N LEU A 138 -6.76 0.01 2.53
CA LEU A 138 -7.67 -0.85 1.78
C LEU A 138 -7.12 -1.25 0.42
N ALA A 139 -6.40 -0.34 -0.24
CA ALA A 139 -5.80 -0.58 -1.55
C ALA A 139 -4.59 0.32 -1.76
N VAL A 140 -3.60 -0.14 -2.52
CA VAL A 140 -2.49 0.71 -2.99
C VAL A 140 -2.13 0.36 -4.42
N HIS A 141 -1.73 1.38 -5.18
CA HIS A 141 -1.30 1.19 -6.56
C HIS A 141 -0.19 2.17 -6.91
N THR A 142 0.80 1.70 -7.65
CA THR A 142 1.90 2.55 -8.14
C THR A 142 1.85 2.65 -9.65
N GLU A 143 1.98 3.87 -10.16
CA GLU A 143 2.04 4.13 -11.60
C GLU A 143 3.16 5.14 -11.91
N ASN A 144 3.59 5.18 -13.17
CA ASN A 144 4.44 6.26 -13.63
C ASN A 144 3.79 7.64 -13.40
N ALA A 145 4.60 8.69 -13.33
CA ALA A 145 4.09 9.99 -12.90
C ALA A 145 3.29 10.78 -13.97
N SER A 146 3.12 10.25 -15.18
CA SER A 146 2.49 10.97 -16.30
C SER A 146 0.95 11.03 -16.24
N PRO A 147 0.20 9.92 -16.03
CA PRO A 147 -1.25 9.91 -16.08
C PRO A 147 -1.85 10.78 -14.97
N HIS A 148 -2.97 11.44 -15.25
CA HIS A 148 -3.75 12.11 -14.21
C HIS A 148 -4.30 11.10 -13.19
N GLU A 149 -4.30 11.45 -11.92
CA GLU A 149 -4.69 10.55 -10.81
C GLU A 149 -6.13 10.04 -10.93
N VAL A 150 -7.01 10.84 -11.52
CA VAL A 150 -8.38 10.44 -11.87
C VAL A 150 -8.45 9.15 -12.69
N ARG A 151 -7.46 8.89 -13.57
CA ARG A 151 -7.38 7.67 -14.39
C ARG A 151 -6.81 6.46 -13.62
N LEU A 152 -6.36 6.66 -12.39
CA LEU A 152 -5.76 5.63 -11.56
C LEU A 152 -6.72 5.12 -10.47
N VAL A 153 -7.88 5.75 -10.28
CA VAL A 153 -8.85 5.39 -9.25
C VAL A 153 -9.32 3.95 -9.41
N ARG A 154 -9.87 3.59 -10.58
CA ARG A 154 -10.30 2.21 -10.88
C ARG A 154 -9.16 1.21 -10.74
N LYS A 155 -7.98 1.53 -11.30
CA LYS A 155 -6.78 0.68 -11.18
C LYS A 155 -6.41 0.41 -9.72
N THR A 156 -6.54 1.42 -8.87
CA THR A 156 -6.25 1.30 -7.43
C THR A 156 -7.28 0.40 -6.75
N LEU A 157 -8.57 0.53 -7.07
CA LEU A 157 -9.64 -0.31 -6.51
C LEU A 157 -9.57 -1.78 -6.97
N VAL A 158 -8.99 -2.07 -8.13
CA VAL A 158 -8.70 -3.45 -8.57
C VAL A 158 -7.62 -4.09 -7.68
N GLU A 159 -6.69 -3.29 -7.15
CA GLU A 159 -5.62 -3.75 -6.25
C GLU A 159 -6.01 -3.71 -4.76
N ARG A 160 -7.31 -3.66 -4.45
CA ARG A 160 -7.81 -3.72 -3.08
C ARG A 160 -7.46 -5.04 -2.39
N PHE A 161 -7.47 -5.01 -1.06
CA PHE A 161 -7.16 -6.14 -0.20
C PHE A 161 -8.40 -6.86 0.32
N THR A 162 -9.59 -6.47 -0.12
CA THR A 162 -10.86 -7.12 0.26
C THR A 162 -11.62 -7.55 -0.99
N ASP A 163 -12.40 -8.61 -0.91
CA ASP A 163 -13.22 -9.03 -2.05
C ASP A 163 -14.28 -8.00 -2.38
N GLU A 164 -14.91 -7.44 -1.35
CA GLU A 164 -15.91 -6.38 -1.46
C GLU A 164 -15.30 -5.03 -1.81
N SER A 165 -16.08 -4.24 -2.56
CA SER A 165 -15.77 -2.86 -2.89
C SER A 165 -16.31 -1.90 -1.83
N PRO A 166 -15.70 -0.72 -1.65
CA PRO A 166 -16.25 0.30 -0.76
C PRO A 166 -17.63 0.75 -1.23
N GLU A 167 -18.59 0.94 -0.32
CA GLU A 167 -19.91 1.49 -0.68
C GLU A 167 -19.77 2.92 -1.23
N ARG A 168 -18.89 3.70 -0.59
CA ARG A 168 -18.65 5.10 -0.90
C ARG A 168 -17.17 5.38 -0.96
N LEU A 169 -16.77 6.13 -1.97
CA LEU A 169 -15.39 6.56 -2.13
C LEU A 169 -15.31 8.08 -2.22
N ILE A 170 -14.50 8.67 -1.36
CA ILE A 170 -14.34 10.12 -1.25
C ILE A 170 -12.97 10.50 -1.78
N GLY A 171 -12.96 11.35 -2.81
CA GLY A 171 -11.77 11.89 -3.43
C GLY A 171 -11.60 13.39 -3.21
N ASP A 172 -10.40 13.87 -3.50
CA ASP A 172 -10.12 15.30 -3.62
C ASP A 172 -10.81 15.97 -4.83
N LYS A 173 -10.75 17.31 -4.88
CA LYS A 173 -11.32 18.11 -5.96
C LYS A 173 -10.67 17.83 -7.32
N ALA A 174 -9.44 17.33 -7.37
CA ALA A 174 -8.78 16.98 -8.62
C ALA A 174 -9.46 15.79 -9.32
N TYR A 175 -10.13 14.91 -8.56
CA TYR A 175 -10.90 13.77 -9.08
C TYR A 175 -12.28 14.12 -9.66
N ASP A 176 -12.73 15.38 -9.59
CA ASP A 176 -14.00 15.81 -10.22
C ASP A 176 -14.03 15.49 -11.73
N SER A 177 -14.85 14.49 -12.11
CA SER A 177 -14.87 13.87 -13.44
C SER A 177 -16.10 12.98 -13.68
N ASP A 178 -17.02 13.42 -14.55
CA ASP A 178 -18.24 12.66 -14.88
C ASP A 178 -17.98 11.24 -15.43
N PRO A 179 -16.96 11.00 -16.28
CA PRO A 179 -16.64 9.63 -16.70
C PRO A 179 -16.21 8.72 -15.55
N LEU A 180 -15.55 9.28 -14.52
CA LEU A 180 -15.15 8.50 -13.35
C LEU A 180 -16.38 8.19 -12.48
N ASP A 181 -17.28 9.15 -12.32
CA ASP A 181 -18.54 8.95 -11.60
C ASP A 181 -19.36 7.80 -12.23
N ALA A 182 -19.49 7.80 -13.56
CA ALA A 182 -20.18 6.74 -14.30
C ALA A 182 -19.48 5.37 -14.15
N GLU A 183 -18.15 5.33 -14.32
CA GLU A 183 -17.37 4.10 -14.19
C GLU A 183 -17.49 3.47 -12.79
N LEU A 184 -17.51 4.29 -11.73
CA LEU A 184 -17.65 3.80 -10.36
C LEU A 184 -19.08 3.37 -10.04
N ALA A 185 -20.08 4.06 -10.59
CA ALA A 185 -21.48 3.66 -10.45
C ALA A 185 -21.77 2.28 -11.09
N GLU A 186 -21.12 1.94 -12.21
CA GLU A 186 -21.24 0.61 -12.85
C GLU A 186 -20.81 -0.55 -11.93
N VAL A 187 -19.89 -0.29 -11.01
CA VAL A 187 -19.42 -1.26 -10.01
C VAL A 187 -20.04 -1.04 -8.63
N GLY A 188 -21.10 -0.24 -8.54
CA GLY A 188 -21.86 -0.02 -7.31
C GLY A 188 -21.19 0.90 -6.27
N ILE A 189 -20.18 1.68 -6.66
CA ILE A 189 -19.46 2.58 -5.77
C ILE A 189 -20.00 4.01 -5.93
N GLU A 190 -20.51 4.59 -4.84
CA GLU A 190 -20.93 6.00 -4.83
C GLU A 190 -19.70 6.91 -4.64
N PHE A 191 -19.31 7.65 -5.70
CA PHE A 191 -18.15 8.54 -5.65
C PHE A 191 -18.52 9.97 -5.22
N HIS A 192 -17.67 10.57 -4.38
CA HIS A 192 -17.81 11.94 -3.90
C HIS A 192 -16.49 12.71 -4.00
N ALA A 193 -16.44 13.66 -4.93
CA ALA A 193 -15.34 14.62 -5.05
C ALA A 193 -15.92 16.04 -5.19
N PRO A 194 -15.44 17.05 -4.44
CA PRO A 194 -15.91 18.42 -4.61
C PRO A 194 -15.75 18.91 -6.05
N HIS A 195 -16.76 19.58 -6.61
CA HIS A 195 -16.65 20.12 -7.96
C HIS A 195 -15.58 21.21 -8.11
N LYS A 196 -14.93 21.22 -9.29
CA LYS A 196 -13.99 22.25 -9.73
C LYS A 196 -14.70 23.59 -9.89
N ALA A 197 -14.03 24.69 -9.48
CA ALA A 197 -14.64 26.03 -9.55
C ALA A 197 -14.89 26.49 -10.99
N ASN A 198 -14.15 25.93 -11.95
CA ASN A 198 -14.27 26.20 -13.39
C ASN A 198 -15.12 25.15 -14.13
N ARG A 199 -15.89 24.32 -13.41
CA ARG A 199 -16.79 23.34 -14.02
C ARG A 199 -17.87 24.08 -14.81
N LYS A 200 -18.02 23.71 -16.09
CA LYS A 200 -19.01 24.33 -17.01
C LYS A 200 -20.42 23.73 -16.88
N ARG A 201 -20.51 22.49 -16.40
CA ARG A 201 -21.79 21.78 -16.17
C ARG A 201 -22.37 22.18 -14.82
N ALA A 202 -23.70 22.19 -14.73
CA ALA A 202 -24.41 22.53 -13.49
C ALA A 202 -23.92 21.68 -12.31
N ILE A 203 -23.96 22.27 -11.11
CA ILE A 203 -23.64 21.59 -9.85
C ILE A 203 -24.71 20.52 -9.62
N THR A 204 -24.33 19.25 -9.69
CA THR A 204 -25.24 18.12 -9.46
C THR A 204 -25.11 17.55 -8.04
N GLN A 205 -24.13 17.99 -7.27
CA GLN A 205 -23.87 17.48 -5.92
C GLN A 205 -24.73 18.11 -4.83
N ASP A 206 -25.33 17.25 -4.01
CA ASP A 206 -25.88 17.63 -2.70
C ASP A 206 -24.75 17.99 -1.72
N GLY A 207 -24.76 19.23 -1.23
CA GLY A 207 -23.79 19.73 -0.24
C GLY A 207 -23.77 18.95 1.08
N ARG A 208 -24.81 18.18 1.41
CA ARG A 208 -24.81 17.28 2.59
C ARG A 208 -23.83 16.13 2.42
N LYS A 209 -23.75 15.55 1.21
CA LYS A 209 -22.82 14.46 0.89
C LYS A 209 -21.36 14.93 0.95
N LEU A 210 -21.10 16.21 0.67
CA LEU A 210 -19.77 16.83 0.78
C LEU A 210 -19.28 17.01 2.22
N ARG A 211 -20.13 16.90 3.26
CA ARG A 211 -19.63 16.90 4.65
C ARG A 211 -18.67 15.75 4.91
N ARG A 212 -18.80 14.63 4.18
CA ARG A 212 -17.91 13.48 4.24
C ARG A 212 -16.48 13.82 3.82
N TYR A 213 -16.31 14.80 2.91
CA TYR A 213 -15.00 15.34 2.52
C TYR A 213 -14.17 15.85 3.69
N GLN A 214 -14.80 16.34 4.78
CA GLN A 214 -14.10 16.81 5.97
C GLN A 214 -13.28 15.70 6.66
N ARG A 215 -13.57 14.43 6.38
CA ARG A 215 -12.83 13.27 6.91
C ARG A 215 -11.71 12.78 6.00
N ARG A 216 -11.43 13.45 4.87
CA ARG A 216 -10.36 13.08 3.93
C ARG A 216 -8.97 12.99 4.58
N TRP A 217 -8.75 13.69 5.70
CA TRP A 217 -7.53 13.57 6.49
C TRP A 217 -7.19 12.11 6.88
N LYS A 218 -8.13 11.16 6.82
CA LYS A 218 -7.89 9.73 7.03
C LYS A 218 -6.90 9.14 6.02
N VAL A 219 -7.05 9.42 4.72
CA VAL A 219 -6.09 8.93 3.72
C VAL A 219 -4.78 9.73 3.75
N GLU A 220 -4.81 11.01 4.09
CA GLU A 220 -3.59 11.80 4.34
C GLU A 220 -2.79 11.24 5.52
N ARG A 221 -3.49 10.82 6.58
CA ARG A 221 -2.87 10.15 7.73
C ARG A 221 -2.28 8.79 7.34
N LEU A 222 -2.97 8.02 6.50
CA LEU A 222 -2.41 6.78 5.95
C LEU A 222 -1.08 7.07 5.22
N PHE A 223 -1.04 8.10 4.37
CA PHE A 223 0.22 8.52 3.74
C PHE A 223 1.28 8.95 4.75
N ALA A 224 0.93 9.68 5.79
CA ALA A 224 1.87 10.05 6.85
C ALA A 224 2.45 8.80 7.55
N TRP A 225 1.62 7.79 7.84
CA TRP A 225 2.07 6.52 8.40
C TRP A 225 2.99 5.73 7.45
N LEU A 226 2.65 5.70 6.15
CA LEU A 226 3.49 5.06 5.14
C LEU A 226 4.84 5.79 4.97
N GLN A 227 4.83 7.12 4.97
CA GLN A 227 6.02 7.95 4.81
C GLN A 227 6.95 7.92 6.04
N ASN A 228 6.46 7.48 7.21
CA ASN A 228 7.31 7.20 8.36
C ASN A 228 8.28 6.02 8.09
N TYR A 229 7.96 5.14 7.13
CA TYR A 229 8.91 4.16 6.62
C TYR A 229 9.83 4.83 5.59
N ARG A 230 11.09 5.07 5.98
CA ARG A 230 12.03 5.85 5.16
C ARG A 230 12.25 5.27 3.76
N ARG A 231 12.10 3.95 3.58
CA ARG A 231 12.22 3.30 2.27
C ARG A 231 11.07 3.61 1.32
N ILE A 232 9.90 4.02 1.83
CA ILE A 232 8.74 4.45 1.04
C ILE A 232 8.86 5.95 0.69
N LEU A 233 9.33 6.78 1.63
CA LEU A 233 9.44 8.23 1.43
C LEU A 233 10.25 8.62 0.18
N VAL A 234 11.34 7.90 -0.09
CA VAL A 234 12.17 8.07 -1.28
C VAL A 234 12.35 6.72 -1.95
N ARG A 235 12.02 6.66 -3.24
CA ARG A 235 12.19 5.44 -4.01
C ARG A 235 13.67 5.26 -4.42
N TYR A 236 14.29 4.25 -3.82
CA TYR A 236 15.63 3.77 -4.19
C TYR A 236 15.60 2.56 -5.13
N GLU A 237 14.45 1.90 -5.25
CA GLU A 237 14.30 0.70 -6.07
C GLU A 237 14.20 1.05 -7.56
N TYR A 238 14.97 0.34 -8.38
CA TYR A 238 14.91 0.49 -9.84
C TYR A 238 13.63 -0.11 -10.44
N HIS A 239 13.23 -1.29 -9.97
CA HIS A 239 12.01 -1.97 -10.40
C HIS A 239 10.78 -1.47 -9.63
N ASP A 240 9.67 -1.26 -10.33
CA ASP A 240 8.43 -0.74 -9.73
C ASP A 240 7.84 -1.73 -8.74
N ASP A 241 7.87 -3.02 -9.07
CA ASP A 241 7.29 -4.08 -8.24
C ASP A 241 8.00 -4.18 -6.88
N ASN A 242 9.32 -3.97 -6.85
CA ASN A 242 10.07 -3.90 -5.59
C ASN A 242 9.63 -2.71 -4.74
N TYR A 243 9.39 -1.56 -5.36
CA TYR A 243 8.90 -0.38 -4.64
C TYR A 243 7.48 -0.63 -4.09
N LEU A 244 6.58 -1.16 -4.91
CA LEU A 244 5.24 -1.57 -4.49
C LEU A 244 5.29 -2.62 -3.36
N GLY A 245 6.23 -3.56 -3.42
CA GLY A 245 6.49 -4.54 -2.35
C GLY A 245 6.82 -3.90 -1.01
N PHE A 246 7.62 -2.82 -1.00
CA PHE A 246 7.86 -2.06 0.23
C PHE A 246 6.61 -1.33 0.72
N VAL A 247 5.78 -0.81 -0.18
CA VAL A 247 4.49 -0.22 0.19
C VAL A 247 3.57 -1.27 0.79
N HIS A 248 3.52 -2.48 0.22
CA HIS A 248 2.78 -3.60 0.78
C HIS A 248 3.24 -3.96 2.19
N LEU A 249 4.56 -4.03 2.44
CA LEU A 249 5.08 -4.24 3.79
C LEU A 249 4.70 -3.10 4.76
N GLY A 250 4.71 -1.86 4.29
CA GLY A 250 4.23 -0.71 5.06
C GLY A 250 2.77 -0.86 5.47
N CYS A 251 1.91 -1.26 4.53
CA CYS A 251 0.49 -1.53 4.78
C CYS A 251 0.31 -2.71 5.74
N MET A 252 1.08 -3.78 5.57
CA MET A 252 1.04 -4.98 6.42
C MET A 252 1.33 -4.61 7.87
N MET A 253 2.37 -3.79 8.10
CA MET A 253 2.70 -3.31 9.45
C MET A 253 1.64 -2.37 10.04
N ILE A 254 0.86 -1.67 9.22
CA ILE A 254 -0.25 -0.84 9.70
C ILE A 254 -1.44 -1.72 10.07
N LEU A 255 -1.82 -2.69 9.23
CA LEU A 255 -2.90 -3.63 9.52
C LEU A 255 -2.60 -4.47 10.76
N LEU A 256 -1.39 -5.01 10.89
CA LEU A 256 -0.97 -5.79 12.07
C LEU A 256 -1.05 -5.01 13.39
N ARG A 257 -1.01 -3.67 13.36
CA ARG A 257 -1.22 -2.83 14.56
C ARG A 257 -2.69 -2.63 14.90
N ALA A 258 -3.61 -2.92 13.99
CA ALA A 258 -5.04 -2.84 14.27
C ALA A 258 -5.57 -4.09 14.99
N TYR A 259 -4.76 -5.14 15.10
CA TYR A 259 -5.09 -6.40 15.78
C TYR A 259 -4.91 -6.36 17.31
N PHE A 260 -4.12 -5.43 17.83
CA PHE A 260 -3.66 -5.38 19.22
C PHE A 260 -3.70 -3.94 19.74
#